data_AF-A0A137P655-F1
#
_entry.id   AF-A0A137P655-F1
#
_cell.length_a   1.000
_cell.length_b   1.000
_cell.length_c   1.000
_cell.angle_alpha   90.00
_cell.angle_beta   90.00
_cell.angle_gamma   90.00
#
_symmetry.space_group_name_H-M   'P 1'
#
loop_
_entity.id
_entity.type
_entity.pdbx_description
1 polymer ?
#
loop_
_entity_poly.entity_id
_entity_poly.type
_entity_poly.pdbx_seq_one_letter_code
_entity_poly.pdbx_strand_id
1 'polypeptide(L)'
;EIKQMKQSNSNLTVVGVSGCSCSGKTTLSENLKSKLADMGYKVHLIGQDQYYLPDSQIPKDSVTGFDNWDTPEAINMEKFYNAISHFIDNFEQSEPVKTVLIVEGFLYFHDEKFLKLIDNLIFIFSDFNVLLERRNSREGYETIEGFWKDPEHYFELIVYPSYLKFYKNI
;
A
#
# COMPACT_ATOMS: atom_id res chain seq x y z
N GLU A 1 -28.99 15.61 0.44
CA GLU A 1 -27.76 15.00 -0.11
C GLU A 1 -28.04 13.55 -0.45
N ILE A 2 -28.10 13.21 -1.74
CA ILE A 2 -28.25 11.81 -2.15
C ILE A 2 -26.85 11.20 -2.05
N LYS A 3 -26.57 10.49 -0.94
CA LYS A 3 -25.46 9.54 -0.89
C LYS A 3 -25.81 8.43 -1.87
N GLN A 4 -25.20 8.43 -3.06
CA GLN A 4 -25.19 7.25 -3.90
C GLN A 4 -24.56 6.12 -3.09
N MET A 5 -25.36 5.14 -2.69
CA MET A 5 -24.87 3.90 -2.12
C MET A 5 -24.08 3.18 -3.21
N LYS A 6 -22.85 2.76 -2.90
CA LYS A 6 -22.00 1.95 -3.78
C LYS A 6 -22.84 0.75 -4.26
N GLN A 7 -23.16 0.67 -5.54
CA GLN A 7 -23.76 -0.53 -6.11
C GLN A 7 -22.73 -1.65 -5.93
N SER A 8 -23.04 -2.68 -5.15
CA SER A 8 -22.11 -3.80 -4.97
C SER A 8 -21.93 -4.51 -6.31
N ASN A 9 -20.74 -4.41 -6.89
CA ASN A 9 -20.41 -5.12 -8.11
C ASN A 9 -20.22 -6.60 -7.79
N SER A 10 -21.19 -7.45 -8.13
CA SER A 10 -21.17 -8.86 -7.70
C SER A 10 -19.95 -9.67 -8.19
N ASN A 11 -19.27 -9.19 -9.24
CA ASN A 11 -18.13 -9.85 -9.88
C ASN A 11 -16.77 -9.18 -9.62
N LEU A 12 -16.71 -8.03 -8.93
CA LEU A 12 -15.46 -7.39 -8.53
C LEU A 12 -15.36 -7.36 -7.00
N THR A 13 -14.23 -7.78 -6.47
CA THR A 13 -13.90 -7.61 -5.04
C THR A 13 -12.58 -6.86 -4.92
N VAL A 14 -12.58 -5.77 -4.17
CA VAL A 14 -11.39 -4.99 -3.85
C VAL A 14 -10.87 -5.40 -2.47
N VAL A 15 -9.65 -5.94 -2.44
CA VAL A 15 -8.98 -6.41 -1.23
C VAL A 15 -7.78 -5.52 -0.92
N GLY A 16 -7.82 -4.81 0.21
CA GLY A 16 -6.67 -4.10 0.74
C GLY A 16 -5.72 -5.04 1.47
N VAL A 17 -4.42 -4.93 1.25
CA VAL A 17 -3.37 -5.64 2.02
C VAL A 17 -2.44 -4.62 2.65
N SER A 18 -2.38 -4.61 3.98
CA SER A 18 -1.61 -3.64 4.74
C SER A 18 -0.85 -4.22 5.94
N GLY A 19 -0.16 -3.35 6.67
CA GLY A 19 0.80 -3.66 7.73
C GLY A 19 2.05 -2.78 7.60
N CYS A 20 2.86 -2.75 8.65
CA CYS A 20 4.11 -1.99 8.66
C CYS A 20 5.03 -2.35 7.48
N SER A 21 5.90 -1.43 7.06
CA SER A 21 7.02 -1.78 6.18
C SER A 21 7.77 -2.99 6.74
N CYS A 22 8.18 -3.93 5.88
CA CYS A 22 8.79 -5.23 6.22
C CYS A 22 7.89 -6.28 6.91
N SER A 23 6.58 -6.06 7.06
CA SER A 23 5.68 -7.06 7.66
C SER A 23 5.44 -8.30 6.77
N GLY A 24 5.67 -8.20 5.46
CA GLY A 24 5.44 -9.27 4.49
C GLY A 24 4.23 -9.05 3.56
N LYS A 25 3.70 -7.83 3.48
CA LYS A 25 2.59 -7.45 2.60
C LYS A 25 2.77 -7.88 1.15
N THR A 26 3.84 -7.43 0.50
CA THR A 26 4.10 -7.71 -0.91
C THR A 26 4.17 -9.22 -1.17
N THR A 27 4.85 -9.97 -0.30
CA THR A 27 4.89 -11.44 -0.37
C THR A 27 3.50 -12.07 -0.23
N LEU A 28 2.67 -11.58 0.70
CA LEU A 28 1.29 -12.05 0.85
C LEU A 28 0.47 -11.74 -0.41
N SER A 29 0.57 -10.51 -0.93
CA SER A 29 -0.20 -10.06 -2.10
C SER A 29 0.15 -10.85 -3.36
N GLU A 30 1.44 -11.11 -3.62
CA GLU A 30 1.87 -11.94 -4.76
C GLU A 30 1.44 -13.41 -4.59
N ASN A 31 1.56 -13.98 -3.39
CA ASN A 31 1.09 -15.33 -3.13
C ASN A 31 -0.43 -15.46 -3.25
N LEU A 32 -1.17 -14.46 -2.77
CA LEU A 32 -2.63 -14.40 -2.88
C LEU A 32 -3.06 -14.30 -4.33
N LYS A 33 -2.39 -13.43 -5.11
CA LYS A 33 -2.59 -13.30 -6.56
C LYS A 33 -2.40 -14.63 -7.28
N SER A 34 -1.29 -15.33 -7.03
CA SER A 34 -1.03 -16.64 -7.64
C SER A 34 -2.12 -17.66 -7.29
N LYS A 35 -2.45 -17.81 -6.00
CA LYS A 35 -3.44 -18.79 -5.56
C LYS A 35 -4.84 -18.52 -6.09
N LEU A 36 -5.25 -17.25 -6.11
CA LEU A 36 -6.55 -16.87 -6.67
C LEU A 36 -6.60 -17.10 -8.18
N ALA A 37 -5.51 -16.83 -8.91
CA ALA A 37 -5.42 -17.16 -10.33
C ALA A 37 -5.54 -18.67 -10.58
N ASP A 38 -4.89 -19.51 -9.75
CA ASP A 38 -5.01 -20.98 -9.82
C ASP A 38 -6.45 -21.46 -9.57
N MET A 39 -7.22 -20.72 -8.78
CA MET A 39 -8.64 -20.97 -8.53
C MET A 39 -9.57 -20.43 -9.64
N GLY A 40 -9.01 -19.86 -10.72
CA GLY A 40 -9.76 -19.34 -11.86
C GLY A 40 -10.24 -17.90 -11.73
N TYR A 41 -9.76 -17.14 -10.75
CA TYR A 41 -10.07 -15.71 -10.64
C TYR A 41 -9.15 -14.87 -11.54
N LYS A 42 -9.68 -13.78 -12.09
CA LYS A 42 -8.84 -12.73 -12.70
C LYS A 42 -8.31 -11.85 -11.57
N VAL A 43 -7.01 -11.66 -11.46
CA VAL A 43 -6.43 -10.90 -10.33
C VAL A 43 -5.54 -9.77 -10.83
N HIS A 44 -5.77 -8.58 -10.29
CA HIS A 44 -4.94 -7.40 -10.51
C HIS A 44 -4.34 -6.95 -9.19
N LEU A 45 -3.13 -6.40 -9.23
CA LEU A 45 -2.42 -5.91 -8.06
C LEU A 45 -1.94 -4.49 -8.34
N ILE A 46 -2.33 -3.55 -7.49
CA ILE A 46 -1.85 -2.17 -7.50
C ILE A 46 -1.14 -1.93 -6.17
N GLY A 47 0.17 -1.72 -6.24
CA GLY A 47 1.02 -1.48 -5.07
C GLY A 47 1.34 0.01 -4.91
N GLN A 48 1.27 0.51 -3.67
CA GLN A 48 1.56 1.90 -3.33
C GLN A 48 2.99 2.31 -3.69
N ASP A 49 3.95 1.39 -3.59
CA ASP A 49 5.37 1.65 -3.88
C ASP A 49 5.61 2.08 -5.35
N GLN A 50 4.69 1.77 -6.27
CA GLN A 50 4.79 2.22 -7.67
C GLN A 50 4.53 3.72 -7.85
N TYR A 51 4.09 4.39 -6.79
CA TYR A 51 3.67 5.79 -6.81
C TYR A 51 4.55 6.69 -5.94
N TYR A 52 5.75 6.23 -5.54
CA TYR A 52 6.74 7.11 -4.94
C TYR A 52 7.07 8.30 -5.83
N LEU A 53 7.29 9.45 -5.21
CA LEU A 53 7.83 10.62 -5.89
C LEU A 53 9.32 10.40 -6.23
N PRO A 54 9.87 11.16 -7.19
CA PRO A 54 11.32 11.16 -7.43
C PRO A 54 12.09 11.59 -6.19
N ASP A 55 13.32 11.09 -6.04
CA ASP A 55 14.21 11.33 -4.90
C ASP A 55 14.32 12.82 -4.53
N SER A 56 14.46 13.68 -5.55
CA SER A 56 14.51 15.14 -5.40
C SER A 56 13.27 15.79 -4.77
N GLN A 57 12.15 15.07 -4.71
CA GLN A 57 10.87 15.52 -4.13
C GLN A 57 10.51 14.82 -2.83
N ILE A 58 11.35 13.90 -2.35
CA ILE A 58 11.11 13.22 -1.08
C ILE A 58 11.26 14.22 0.07
N PRO A 59 10.26 14.33 0.96
CA PRO A 59 10.32 15.28 2.06
C PRO A 59 11.40 14.87 3.04
N LYS A 60 12.07 15.85 3.66
CA LYS A 60 12.96 15.59 4.78
C LYS A 60 12.18 15.51 6.08
N ASP A 61 12.54 14.55 6.92
CA ASP A 61 12.08 14.51 8.30
C ASP A 61 12.62 15.70 9.09
N SER A 62 11.74 16.37 9.82
CA SER A 62 12.05 17.61 10.53
C SER A 62 13.00 17.45 11.71
N VAL A 63 13.15 16.24 12.25
CA VAL A 63 13.95 15.98 13.46
C VAL A 63 15.32 15.43 13.08
N THR A 64 15.37 14.44 12.19
CA THR A 64 16.58 13.74 11.78
C THR A 64 17.26 14.38 10.56
N GLY A 65 16.51 15.10 9.73
CA GLY A 65 16.98 15.64 8.45
C GLY A 65 17.11 14.60 7.33
N PHE A 66 16.75 13.33 7.57
CA PHE A 66 16.78 12.26 6.58
C PHE A 66 15.65 12.40 5.57
N ASP A 67 15.84 11.89 4.36
CA ASP A 67 14.76 11.78 3.39
C ASP A 67 13.74 10.75 3.90
N ASN A 68 12.51 11.19 4.10
CA ASN A 68 11.45 10.42 4.73
C ASN A 68 10.60 9.76 3.65
N TRP A 69 10.97 8.54 3.28
CA TRP A 69 10.23 7.70 2.35
C TRP A 69 8.95 7.14 2.97
N ASP A 70 8.90 6.97 4.29
CA ASP A 70 7.79 6.29 4.94
C ASP A 70 6.70 7.29 5.38
N THR A 71 6.34 8.26 4.53
CA THR A 71 5.29 9.27 4.81
C THR A 71 4.36 9.47 3.60
N PRO A 72 3.07 9.81 3.78
CA PRO A 72 2.13 10.00 2.67
C PRO A 72 2.61 11.02 1.63
N GLU A 73 3.35 12.04 2.05
CA GLU A 73 3.89 13.09 1.20
C GLU A 73 4.99 12.59 0.26
N ALA A 74 5.60 11.43 0.54
CA ALA A 74 6.55 10.78 -0.38
C ALA A 74 5.84 10.04 -1.53
N ILE A 75 4.51 9.90 -1.45
CA ILE A 75 3.69 9.18 -2.43
C ILE A 75 2.84 10.16 -3.23
N ASN A 76 2.76 9.96 -4.54
CA ASN A 76 1.73 10.60 -5.36
C ASN A 76 0.36 9.94 -5.09
N MET A 77 -0.26 10.31 -3.97
CA MET A 77 -1.52 9.75 -3.49
C MET A 77 -2.68 9.96 -4.46
N GLU A 78 -2.66 11.05 -5.23
CA GLU A 78 -3.66 11.32 -6.25
C GLU A 78 -3.57 10.30 -7.39
N LYS A 79 -2.37 10.06 -7.94
CA LYS A 79 -2.17 9.05 -8.98
C LYS A 79 -2.51 7.65 -8.48
N PHE A 80 -2.13 7.32 -7.25
CA PHE A 80 -2.45 6.03 -6.65
C PHE A 80 -3.96 5.83 -6.50
N TYR A 81 -4.68 6.83 -5.96
CA TYR A 81 -6.14 6.80 -5.86
C TYR A 81 -6.81 6.65 -7.22
N ASN A 82 -6.40 7.48 -8.19
CA ASN A 82 -6.98 7.49 -9.54
C ASN A 82 -6.77 6.16 -10.25
N ALA A 83 -5.65 5.47 -10.05
CA ALA A 83 -5.43 4.15 -10.63
C ALA A 83 -6.44 3.10 -10.10
N ILE A 84 -6.70 3.13 -8.78
CA ILE A 84 -7.69 2.23 -8.15
C ILE A 84 -9.10 2.60 -8.60
N SER A 85 -9.47 3.89 -8.54
CA SER A 85 -10.81 4.33 -8.92
C SER A 85 -11.09 4.06 -10.40
N HIS A 86 -10.12 4.35 -11.27
CA HIS A 86 -10.24 4.08 -12.71
C HIS A 86 -10.46 2.59 -12.98
N PHE A 87 -9.75 1.69 -12.27
CA PHE A 87 -9.98 0.26 -12.41
C PHE A 87 -11.42 -0.12 -12.03
N ILE A 88 -11.91 0.40 -10.90
CA ILE A 88 -13.27 0.09 -10.40
C ILE A 88 -14.34 0.64 -11.34
N ASP A 89 -14.20 1.90 -11.78
CA ASP A 89 -15.19 2.61 -12.58
C ASP A 89 -15.31 2.04 -14.00
N ASN A 90 -14.23 1.46 -14.54
CA ASN A 90 -14.20 0.85 -15.86
C ASN A 90 -14.37 -0.68 -15.83
N PHE A 91 -14.67 -1.26 -14.66
CA PHE A 91 -14.94 -2.70 -14.57
C PHE A 91 -16.30 -3.04 -15.19
N GLU A 92 -16.28 -3.84 -16.27
CA GLU A 92 -17.49 -4.31 -16.92
C GLU A 92 -18.22 -5.35 -16.05
N GLN A 93 -19.44 -5.03 -15.60
CA GLN A 93 -20.20 -5.93 -14.72
C GLN A 93 -20.54 -7.27 -15.38
N SER A 94 -20.61 -7.29 -16.72
CA SER A 94 -20.85 -8.48 -17.53
C SER A 94 -19.64 -9.41 -17.66
N GLU A 95 -18.49 -9.07 -17.06
CA GLU A 95 -17.32 -9.94 -17.03
C GLU A 95 -17.70 -11.32 -16.47
N PRO A 96 -17.52 -12.40 -17.24
CA PRO A 96 -17.95 -13.74 -16.85
C PRO A 96 -17.07 -14.34 -15.74
N VAL A 97 -15.88 -13.76 -15.53
CA VAL A 97 -14.90 -14.23 -14.56
C VAL A 97 -14.87 -13.29 -13.36
N LYS A 98 -15.00 -13.86 -12.15
CA LYS A 98 -14.83 -13.09 -10.91
C LYS A 98 -13.44 -12.49 -10.86
N THR A 99 -13.40 -11.19 -10.59
CA THR A 99 -12.17 -10.40 -10.56
C THR A 99 -11.88 -9.93 -9.15
N VAL A 100 -10.61 -10.05 -8.75
CA VAL A 100 -10.09 -9.51 -7.49
C VAL A 100 -9.08 -8.42 -7.80
N LEU A 101 -9.29 -7.23 -7.23
CA LEU A 101 -8.31 -6.16 -7.23
C LEU A 101 -7.63 -6.12 -5.86
N ILE A 102 -6.34 -6.46 -5.82
CA ILE A 102 -5.50 -6.33 -4.63
C ILE A 102 -4.89 -4.92 -4.62
N VAL A 103 -5.11 -4.17 -3.55
CA VAL A 103 -4.50 -2.87 -3.29
C VAL A 103 -3.53 -3.03 -2.12
N GLU A 104 -2.23 -2.88 -2.37
CA GLU A 104 -1.19 -3.13 -1.37
C GLU A 104 -0.49 -1.84 -0.94
N GLY A 105 -0.27 -1.67 0.36
CA GLY A 105 0.48 -0.55 0.92
C GLY A 105 0.07 -0.25 2.36
N PHE A 106 0.62 0.80 2.96
CA PHE A 106 0.40 1.09 4.38
C PHE A 106 0.19 2.57 4.72
N LEU A 107 0.53 3.49 3.82
CA LEU A 107 0.44 4.91 4.11
C LEU A 107 -0.94 5.50 3.79
N TYR A 108 -1.85 4.77 3.14
CA TYR A 108 -3.15 5.30 2.69
C TYR A 108 -4.33 5.08 3.66
N PHE A 109 -4.09 4.45 4.81
CA PHE A 109 -5.17 4.09 5.74
C PHE A 109 -5.86 5.27 6.43
N HIS A 110 -5.14 6.36 6.61
CA HIS A 110 -5.67 7.57 7.24
C HIS A 110 -6.65 8.33 6.33
N ASP A 111 -6.73 7.97 5.04
CA ASP A 111 -7.55 8.66 4.06
C ASP A 111 -8.81 7.83 3.77
N GLU A 112 -9.93 8.29 4.32
CA GLU A 112 -11.25 7.65 4.19
C GLU A 112 -11.64 7.36 2.74
N LYS A 113 -11.13 8.14 1.76
CA LYS A 113 -11.47 7.93 0.36
C LYS A 113 -10.96 6.58 -0.14
N PHE A 114 -9.80 6.11 0.32
CA PHE A 114 -9.28 4.79 -0.02
C PHE A 114 -10.07 3.68 0.67
N LEU A 115 -10.39 3.86 1.96
CA LEU A 115 -11.17 2.89 2.72
C LEU A 115 -12.55 2.66 2.08
N LYS A 116 -13.18 3.71 1.52
CA LYS A 116 -14.45 3.61 0.79
C LYS A 116 -14.34 2.79 -0.50
N LEU A 117 -13.13 2.65 -1.09
CA LEU A 117 -12.90 1.83 -2.28
C LEU A 117 -12.72 0.34 -1.95
N ILE A 118 -12.22 0.02 -0.75
CA ILE A 118 -11.88 -1.35 -0.32
C ILE A 118 -13.10 -2.08 0.23
N ASP A 119 -13.31 -3.32 -0.21
CA ASP A 119 -14.41 -4.16 0.30
C ASP A 119 -13.95 -5.02 1.49
N ASN A 120 -12.72 -5.52 1.44
CA ASN A 120 -12.12 -6.32 2.51
C ASN A 120 -10.69 -5.85 2.79
N LEU A 121 -10.33 -5.70 4.07
CA LEU A 121 -8.99 -5.30 4.46
C LEU A 121 -8.28 -6.44 5.21
N ILE A 122 -7.14 -6.85 4.70
CA ILE A 122 -6.20 -7.75 5.38
C ILE A 122 -5.08 -6.89 5.98
N PHE A 123 -4.92 -6.95 7.29
CA PHE A 123 -3.86 -6.23 7.99
C PHE A 123 -2.86 -7.21 8.61
N ILE A 124 -1.59 -7.07 8.24
CA ILE A 124 -0.50 -7.93 8.71
C ILE A 124 0.19 -7.27 9.89
N PHE A 125 0.13 -7.95 11.02
CA PHE A 125 0.84 -7.58 12.23
C PHE A 125 2.15 -8.36 12.35
N SER A 126 3.19 -7.70 12.84
CA SER A 126 4.47 -8.32 13.18
C SER A 126 5.10 -7.55 14.33
N ASP A 127 5.83 -8.27 15.18
CA ASP A 127 6.51 -7.67 16.32
C ASP A 127 7.58 -6.68 15.87
N PHE A 128 7.78 -5.63 16.67
CA PHE A 128 8.76 -4.58 16.39
C PHE A 128 10.16 -5.15 16.07
N ASN A 129 10.66 -6.09 16.87
CA ASN A 129 11.98 -6.67 16.68
C ASN A 129 12.10 -7.44 15.35
N VAL A 130 11.03 -8.12 14.94
CA VAL A 130 10.98 -8.84 13.65
C VAL A 130 11.00 -7.84 12.49
N LEU A 131 10.25 -6.74 12.60
CA LEU A 131 10.24 -5.70 11.59
C LEU A 131 11.59 -4.98 11.49
N LEU A 132 12.20 -4.66 12.64
CA LEU A 132 13.51 -4.02 12.73
C LEU A 132 14.59 -4.91 12.13
N GLU A 133 14.64 -6.19 12.49
CA GLU A 133 15.60 -7.16 11.92
C GLU A 133 15.46 -7.22 10.40
N ARG A 134 14.24 -7.35 9.89
CA ARG A 134 13.96 -7.41 8.45
C ARG A 134 14.28 -6.11 7.72
N ARG A 135 14.08 -4.95 8.34
CA ARG A 135 14.44 -3.66 7.74
C ARG A 135 15.96 -3.50 7.71
N ASN A 136 16.64 -3.80 8.81
CA ASN A 136 18.10 -3.73 8.91
C ASN A 136 18.81 -4.73 7.99
N SER A 137 18.17 -5.85 7.64
CA SER A 137 18.70 -6.80 6.66
C SER A 137 18.53 -6.35 5.20
N ARG A 138 17.88 -5.21 4.93
CA ARG A 138 17.80 -4.67 3.56
C ARG A 138 19.12 -4.03 3.18
N GLU A 139 19.61 -4.37 1.99
CA GLU A 139 20.77 -3.69 1.40
C GLU A 139 20.45 -2.25 1.00
N GLY A 140 19.18 -2.00 0.69
CA GLY A 140 18.59 -0.74 0.25
C GLY A 140 17.44 -1.02 -0.73
N TYR A 141 17.00 -0.02 -1.46
CA TYR A 141 16.00 -0.16 -2.52
C TYR A 141 16.25 0.82 -3.66
N GLU A 142 15.93 0.38 -4.87
CA GLU A 142 15.95 1.22 -6.07
C GLU A 142 14.89 2.32 -5.95
N THR A 143 15.26 3.51 -6.35
CA THR A 143 14.39 4.68 -6.42
C THR A 143 14.25 5.11 -7.87
N ILE A 144 13.51 6.19 -8.13
CA ILE A 144 13.33 6.67 -9.51
C ILE A 144 14.64 7.25 -10.05
N GLU A 145 15.42 7.92 -9.19
CA GLU A 145 16.63 8.65 -9.60
C GLU A 145 17.93 7.98 -9.11
N GLY A 146 17.86 6.85 -8.41
CA GLY A 146 19.03 6.12 -7.95
C GLY A 146 18.72 4.96 -7.01
N PHE A 147 19.46 4.91 -5.90
CA PHE A 147 19.38 3.86 -4.90
C PHE A 147 19.41 4.48 -3.51
N TRP A 148 18.46 4.09 -2.66
CA TRP A 148 18.41 4.52 -1.27
C TRP A 148 18.82 3.40 -0.34
N LYS A 149 19.68 3.74 0.61
CA LYS A 149 20.00 2.89 1.75
C LYS A 149 19.63 3.64 3.02
N ASP A 150 18.85 2.98 3.87
CA ASP A 150 18.47 3.53 5.16
C ASP A 150 19.72 3.93 5.97
N PRO A 151 19.74 5.16 6.52
CA PRO A 151 20.74 5.54 7.51
C PRO A 151 20.53 4.75 8.82
N GLU A 152 21.54 4.80 9.69
CA GLU A 152 21.47 4.15 11.00
C GLU A 152 20.25 4.65 11.79
N HIS A 153 19.55 3.72 12.44
CA HIS A 153 18.32 3.96 13.21
C HIS A 153 17.11 4.49 12.41
N TYR A 154 17.15 4.48 11.07
CA TYR A 154 16.03 4.98 10.26
C TYR A 154 14.71 4.27 10.56
N PHE A 155 14.73 2.97 10.86
CA PHE A 155 13.50 2.24 11.18
C PHE A 155 12.85 2.76 12.46
N GLU A 156 13.63 2.89 13.52
CA GLU A 156 13.17 3.31 14.85
C GLU A 156 12.77 4.79 14.87
N LEU A 157 13.46 5.62 14.10
CA LEU A 157 13.25 7.07 14.07
C LEU A 157 12.17 7.51 13.09
N ILE A 158 12.01 6.83 11.95
CA ILE A 158 11.14 7.24 10.85
C ILE A 158 10.05 6.21 10.58
N VAL A 159 10.44 5.00 10.18
CA VAL A 159 9.51 3.99 9.63
C VAL A 159 8.46 3.58 10.66
N TYR A 160 8.89 3.17 11.85
CA TYR A 160 7.99 2.62 12.87
C TYR A 160 7.12 3.70 13.51
N PRO A 161 7.63 4.90 13.88
CA PRO A 161 6.79 6.01 14.32
C PRO A 161 5.75 6.42 13.28
N SER A 162 6.13 6.46 12.00
CA SER A 162 5.19 6.74 10.91
C SER A 162 4.10 5.67 10.81
N TYR A 163 4.48 4.39 10.82
CA TYR A 163 3.54 3.29 10.89
C TYR A 163 2.56 3.45 12.07
N LEU A 164 3.04 3.72 13.29
CA LEU A 164 2.19 3.92 14.45
C LEU A 164 1.26 5.14 14.32
N LYS A 165 1.71 6.22 13.68
CA LYS A 165 0.91 7.42 13.42
C LYS A 165 -0.30 7.10 12.54
N PHE A 166 -0.09 6.32 11.48
CA PHE A 166 -1.15 5.99 10.52
C PHE A 166 -1.97 4.76 10.93
N TYR A 167 -1.39 3.86 11.73
CA TYR A 167 -2.06 2.69 12.29
C TYR A 167 -3.14 3.04 13.32
N LYS A 168 -2.94 4.08 14.15
CA LYS A 168 -3.90 4.46 15.21
C LYS A 168 -5.29 4.89 14.72
N ASN A 169 -5.46 5.06 13.41
CA ASN A 169 -6.70 5.54 12.79
C ASN A 169 -7.44 4.45 11.99
N ILE A 170 -7.04 3.19 12.14
CA ILE A 170 -7.70 1.99 11.58
C ILE A 170 -8.50 1.32 12.69
#